data_AF-A0A401QD99-F1
#
_entry.id   AF-A0A401QD99-F1
#
_cell.length_a   1.000
_cell.length_b   1.000
_cell.length_c   1.000
_cell.angle_alpha   90.00
_cell.angle_beta   90.00
_cell.angle_gamma   90.00
#
_symmetry.space_group_name_H-M   'P 1'
#
loop_
_entity.id
_entity.type
_entity.pdbx_description
1 polymer ?
#
loop_
_entity_poly.entity_id
_entity_poly.type
_entity_poly.pdbx_seq_one_letter_code
_entity_poly.pdbx_strand_id
1 'polypeptide(L)'
;MGRYCRFGKCTGHSSFITHLDWSQDGHFIMSNSGDYEILYWDIGGGCKLLRNRYECKDLEWFSYTCVLGFHVFGVWPDGSDGTDINALCRSHNERMVAVADDFCKVHLFQYLCAKPK
;
A
#
# COMPACT_ATOMS: atom_id res chain seq x y z
N MET A 1 -25.09 13.60 19.77
CA MET A 1 -24.10 13.43 18.68
C MET A 1 -22.73 13.71 19.27
N GLY A 2 -21.81 12.74 19.24
CA GLY A 2 -20.47 12.90 19.81
C GLY A 2 -19.65 13.92 19.01
N ARG A 3 -18.86 14.73 19.69
CA ARG A 3 -17.95 15.70 19.06
C ARG A 3 -16.91 14.93 18.24
N TYR A 4 -16.87 15.14 16.94
CA TYR A 4 -15.81 14.60 16.09
C TYR A 4 -14.47 15.20 16.54
N CYS A 5 -13.60 14.37 17.11
CA CYS A 5 -12.26 14.75 17.53
C CYS A 5 -11.24 13.91 16.76
N ARG A 6 -10.19 14.57 16.25
CA ARG A 6 -9.08 13.91 15.57
C ARG A 6 -8.37 12.96 16.54
N PHE A 7 -8.27 11.68 16.17
CA PHE A 7 -7.56 10.67 16.96
C PHE A 7 -6.04 10.92 16.98
N GLY A 8 -5.42 11.11 15.82
CA GLY A 8 -3.97 11.30 15.70
C GLY A 8 -3.54 11.84 14.34
N LYS A 9 -2.22 11.92 14.13
CA LYS A 9 -1.59 12.30 12.86
C LYS A 9 -0.29 11.52 12.68
N CYS A 10 -0.23 10.67 11.66
CA CYS A 10 1.02 10.08 11.18
C CYS A 10 1.87 11.15 10.48
N THR A 11 3.15 11.29 10.86
CA THR A 11 4.07 12.26 10.25
C THR A 11 5.39 11.55 9.96
N GLY A 12 5.87 11.65 8.72
CA GLY A 12 7.16 11.03 8.34
C GLY A 12 7.42 10.97 6.84
N HIS A 13 6.38 10.93 6.00
CA HIS A 13 6.57 11.00 4.55
C HIS A 13 7.18 12.33 4.10
N SER A 14 8.01 12.29 3.07
CA SER A 14 8.65 13.47 2.49
C SER A 14 7.85 14.09 1.31
N SER A 15 6.80 13.40 0.85
CA SER A 15 5.90 13.86 -0.21
C SER A 15 4.41 13.62 0.13
N PHE A 16 3.53 13.96 -0.81
CA PHE A 16 2.08 13.73 -0.70
C PHE A 16 1.75 12.24 -0.69
N ILE A 17 0.70 11.86 0.04
CA ILE A 17 0.24 10.46 0.15
C ILE A 17 -0.61 10.10 -1.06
N THR A 18 -0.35 8.93 -1.65
CA THR A 18 -1.08 8.41 -2.82
C THR A 18 -2.03 7.28 -2.45
N HIS A 19 -1.61 6.37 -1.57
CA HIS A 19 -2.39 5.18 -1.18
C HIS A 19 -2.29 4.90 0.31
N LEU A 20 -3.32 4.22 0.85
CA LEU A 20 -3.42 3.81 2.24
C LEU A 20 -4.11 2.44 2.33
N ASP A 21 -3.57 1.55 3.15
CA ASP A 21 -4.23 0.28 3.51
C ASP A 21 -4.16 0.05 5.02
N TRP A 22 -5.28 -0.34 5.61
CA TRP A 22 -5.33 -0.82 6.99
C TRP A 22 -4.92 -2.28 7.06
N SER A 23 -4.27 -2.67 8.15
CA SER A 23 -4.11 -4.09 8.49
C SER A 23 -5.46 -4.73 8.81
N GLN A 24 -5.58 -6.04 8.61
CA GLN A 24 -6.80 -6.81 8.86
C GLN A 24 -7.29 -6.68 10.31
N ASP A 25 -6.37 -6.52 11.26
CA ASP A 25 -6.64 -6.35 12.69
C ASP A 25 -6.88 -4.88 13.10
N GLY A 26 -6.71 -3.92 12.18
CA GLY A 26 -6.93 -2.50 12.42
C GLY A 26 -5.87 -1.81 13.28
N HIS A 27 -4.72 -2.44 13.56
CA HIS A 27 -3.66 -1.84 14.37
C HIS A 27 -2.66 -1.03 13.54
N PHE A 28 -2.52 -1.36 12.26
CA PHE A 28 -1.49 -0.80 11.39
C PHE A 28 -2.06 -0.14 10.14
N ILE A 29 -1.33 0.84 9.61
CA ILE A 29 -1.57 1.44 8.30
C ILE A 29 -0.30 1.32 7.47
N MET A 30 -0.41 0.89 6.21
CA MET A 30 0.60 1.09 5.17
C MET A 30 0.24 2.36 4.39
N SER A 31 1.24 3.13 3.99
CA SER A 31 1.07 4.29 3.12
C SER A 31 2.11 4.35 2.02
N ASN A 32 1.69 4.79 0.83
CA ASN A 32 2.57 5.16 -0.27
C ASN A 32 2.56 6.68 -0.46
N SER A 33 3.69 7.22 -0.93
CA SER A 33 3.81 8.64 -1.27
C SER A 33 4.27 8.86 -2.71
N GLY A 34 4.11 10.10 -3.20
CA GLY A 34 4.49 10.51 -4.55
C GLY A 34 6.00 10.52 -4.82
N ASP A 35 6.84 10.37 -3.80
CA ASP A 35 8.28 10.14 -3.88
C ASP A 35 8.67 8.68 -3.63
N TYR A 36 7.70 7.77 -3.77
CA TYR A 36 7.86 6.31 -3.73
C TYR A 36 8.26 5.72 -2.38
N GLU A 37 8.04 6.43 -1.27
CA GLU A 37 8.25 5.85 0.06
C GLU A 37 7.11 4.90 0.43
N ILE A 38 7.47 3.80 1.09
CA ILE A 38 6.52 2.91 1.78
C ILE A 38 6.76 3.06 3.28
N LEU A 39 5.80 3.62 4.00
CA LEU A 39 5.85 3.74 5.46
C LEU A 39 4.71 2.94 6.10
N TYR A 40 4.95 2.56 7.36
CA TYR A 40 4.03 1.76 8.16
C TYR A 40 3.81 2.42 9.51
N TRP A 41 2.59 2.41 10.00
CA TRP A 41 2.20 3.16 11.21
C TRP A 41 1.53 2.25 12.21
N ASP A 42 2.00 2.24 13.45
CA ASP A 42 1.30 1.66 14.60
C ASP A 42 0.32 2.69 15.16
N ILE A 43 -0.97 2.44 14.95
CA ILE A 43 -2.05 3.34 15.36
C ILE A 43 -2.35 3.21 16.85
N GLY A 44 -2.31 1.99 17.40
CA GLY A 44 -2.49 1.73 18.82
C GLY A 44 -1.39 2.36 19.68
N GLY A 45 -0.16 2.41 19.15
CA GLY A 45 0.99 3.08 19.75
C GLY A 45 1.00 4.59 19.64
N GLY A 46 -0.07 5.22 19.12
CA GLY A 46 -0.19 6.67 18.97
C GLY A 46 0.31 7.21 17.63
N CYS A 47 -0.03 6.53 16.52
CA CYS A 47 0.38 6.88 15.16
C CYS A 47 1.92 6.88 14.97
N LYS A 48 2.61 5.91 15.57
CA LYS A 48 4.07 5.81 15.52
C LYS A 48 4.55 5.21 14.20
N LEU A 49 5.59 5.80 13.62
CA LEU A 49 6.28 5.24 12.46
C LEU A 49 7.05 3.97 12.85
N LEU A 50 6.78 2.87 12.16
CA LEU A 50 7.55 1.64 12.27
C LEU A 50 8.82 1.75 11.42
N ARG A 51 9.98 1.72 12.08
CA ARG A 51 11.28 1.90 11.42
C ARG A 51 11.78 0.63 10.74
N ASN A 52 11.38 -0.54 11.23
CA ASN A 52 11.78 -1.82 10.67
C ASN A 52 10.72 -2.33 9.69
N ARG A 53 10.91 -2.08 8.40
CA ARG A 53 9.97 -2.51 7.35
C ARG A 53 9.85 -4.04 7.24
N TYR A 54 10.87 -4.78 7.68
CA TYR A 54 10.85 -6.25 7.61
C TYR A 54 9.84 -6.87 8.58
N GLU A 55 9.53 -6.20 9.69
CA GLU A 55 8.46 -6.63 10.61
C GLU A 55 7.07 -6.51 9.96
N CYS A 56 6.94 -5.66 8.94
CA CYS A 56 5.67 -5.39 8.27
C CYS A 56 5.41 -6.29 7.05
N LYS A 57 6.37 -7.13 6.66
CA LYS A 57 6.27 -7.96 5.45
C LYS A 57 5.19 -9.04 5.56
N ASP A 58 4.97 -9.55 6.78
CA ASP A 58 4.07 -10.67 7.08
C ASP A 58 2.71 -10.16 7.61
N LEU A 59 2.49 -8.84 7.64
CA LEU A 59 1.19 -8.28 8.00
C LEU A 59 0.16 -8.57 6.91
N GLU A 60 -1.01 -9.05 7.33
CA GLU A 60 -2.18 -9.15 6.46
C GLU A 60 -2.92 -7.81 6.41
N TRP A 61 -3.20 -7.36 5.19
CA TRP A 61 -3.88 -6.09 4.94
C TRP A 61 -5.35 -6.33 4.67
N PHE A 62 -6.21 -5.46 5.19
CA PHE A 62 -7.65 -5.51 4.94
C PHE A 62 -7.96 -5.20 3.47
N SER A 63 -7.29 -4.17 2.96
CA SER A 63 -7.30 -3.79 1.55
C SER A 63 -5.89 -3.84 0.99
N TYR A 64 -5.80 -3.97 -0.33
CA TYR A 64 -4.54 -4.01 -1.05
C TYR A 64 -4.66 -3.02 -2.20
N THR A 65 -4.49 -1.74 -1.89
CA THR A 65 -4.63 -0.60 -2.82
C THR A 65 -3.31 0.13 -3.04
N CYS A 66 -2.35 -0.03 -2.14
CA CYS A 66 -0.99 0.45 -2.29
C CYS A 66 -0.33 -0.19 -3.52
N VAL A 67 0.08 0.65 -4.45
CA VAL A 67 0.78 0.25 -5.69
C VAL A 67 2.26 -0.09 -5.43
N LEU A 68 2.79 0.31 -4.27
CA LEU A 68 4.14 0.00 -3.81
C LEU A 68 4.08 -0.87 -2.54
N GLY A 69 4.69 -2.05 -2.59
CA GLY A 69 4.67 -2.99 -1.48
C GLY A 69 5.33 -4.33 -1.83
N PHE A 70 5.78 -5.06 -0.81
CA PHE A 70 6.37 -6.40 -0.98
C PHE A 70 5.44 -7.38 -1.73
N HIS A 71 4.13 -7.20 -1.56
CA HIS A 71 3.10 -8.09 -2.10
C HIS A 71 2.79 -7.84 -3.59
N VAL A 72 3.23 -6.71 -4.16
CA VAL A 72 2.83 -6.24 -5.51
C VAL A 72 3.99 -5.73 -6.36
N PHE A 73 5.24 -5.77 -5.90
CA PHE A 73 6.38 -5.21 -6.64
C PHE A 73 6.48 -5.70 -8.10
N GLY A 74 6.15 -6.97 -8.39
CA GLY A 74 6.23 -7.54 -9.74
C GLY A 74 5.13 -7.11 -10.71
N VAL A 75 4.22 -6.20 -10.34
CA VAL A 75 3.22 -5.64 -11.27
C VAL A 75 3.77 -4.50 -12.13
N TRP A 76 4.89 -3.90 -11.73
CA TRP A 76 5.54 -2.79 -12.43
C TRP A 76 6.32 -3.28 -13.66
N PRO A 77 6.05 -2.76 -14.86
CA PRO A 77 6.78 -3.12 -16.07
C PRO A 77 8.26 -2.68 -16.04
N ASP A 78 9.11 -3.39 -16.79
CA ASP A 78 10.50 -2.98 -16.99
C ASP A 78 10.57 -1.58 -17.63
N GLY A 79 11.38 -0.71 -17.03
CA GLY A 79 11.55 0.67 -17.50
C GLY A 79 10.47 1.65 -17.06
N SER A 80 9.49 1.22 -16.24
CA SER A 80 8.54 2.12 -15.59
C SER A 80 9.26 3.12 -14.68
N ASP A 81 8.79 4.37 -14.68
CA ASP A 81 9.35 5.47 -13.87
C ASP A 81 8.73 5.60 -12.47
N GLY A 82 7.77 4.74 -12.16
CA GLY A 82 7.04 4.71 -10.88
C GLY A 82 5.71 5.48 -10.90
N THR A 83 5.33 6.08 -12.03
CA THR A 83 4.05 6.77 -12.21
C THR A 83 3.06 5.98 -13.07
N ASP A 84 3.54 5.05 -13.88
CA ASP A 84 2.73 4.29 -14.84
C ASP A 84 1.51 3.57 -14.24
N ILE A 85 1.53 3.19 -12.94
CA ILE A 85 0.43 2.49 -12.27
C ILE A 85 -0.28 3.42 -11.28
N ASN A 86 -1.56 3.65 -11.53
CA ASN A 86 -2.38 4.60 -10.79
C ASN A 86 -3.24 3.97 -9.68
N ALA A 87 -3.61 2.70 -9.85
CA ALA A 87 -4.51 2.01 -8.93
C ALA A 87 -4.24 0.51 -8.93
N LEU A 88 -4.50 -0.10 -7.78
CA LEU A 88 -4.38 -1.54 -7.57
C LEU A 88 -5.55 -2.03 -6.72
N CYS A 89 -6.05 -3.23 -7.00
CA CYS A 89 -6.90 -3.95 -6.06
C CYS A 89 -6.61 -5.46 -6.12
N ARG A 90 -6.63 -6.11 -4.96
CA ARG A 90 -6.56 -7.57 -4.86
C ARG A 90 -7.96 -8.17 -4.77
N SER A 91 -8.18 -9.26 -5.50
CA SER A 91 -9.40 -10.06 -5.38
C SER A 91 -9.57 -10.62 -3.96
N HIS A 92 -10.81 -10.69 -3.46
CA HIS A 92 -11.12 -11.18 -2.12
C HIS A 92 -10.74 -12.64 -1.87
N ASN A 93 -10.64 -13.46 -2.93
CA ASN A 93 -10.21 -14.85 -2.84
C ASN A 93 -8.68 -15.03 -2.97
N GLU A 94 -7.94 -13.91 -3.00
CA GLU A 94 -6.48 -13.90 -2.92
C GLU A 94 -5.78 -14.50 -4.14
N ARG A 95 -6.44 -14.59 -5.29
CA ARG A 95 -5.86 -15.24 -6.49
C ARG A 95 -5.31 -14.26 -7.50
N MET A 96 -5.92 -13.09 -7.59
CA MET A 96 -5.65 -12.10 -8.62
C MET A 96 -5.41 -10.71 -8.02
N VAL A 97 -4.59 -9.94 -8.72
CA VAL A 97 -4.42 -8.49 -8.57
C VAL A 97 -4.80 -7.84 -9.89
N ALA A 98 -5.61 -6.79 -9.83
CA ALA A 98 -5.88 -5.90 -10.95
C ALA A 98 -5.11 -4.59 -10.75
N VAL A 99 -4.49 -4.07 -11.81
CA VAL A 99 -3.85 -2.75 -11.82
C VAL A 99 -4.38 -1.93 -12.99
N ALA A 100 -4.49 -0.61 -12.79
CA ALA A 100 -4.83 0.34 -13.84
C ALA A 100 -3.61 1.23 -14.14
N ASP A 101 -3.30 1.42 -15.43
CA ASP A 101 -2.15 2.20 -15.89
C ASP A 101 -2.53 3.54 -16.55
N ASP A 102 -1.53 4.39 -16.78
CA ASP A 102 -1.67 5.66 -17.53
C ASP A 102 -2.03 5.47 -19.00
N PHE A 103 -1.91 4.24 -19.51
CA PHE A 103 -2.19 3.89 -20.90
C PHE A 103 -3.62 3.40 -21.13
N CYS A 104 -4.52 3.72 -20.19
CA CYS A 104 -5.95 3.37 -20.23
C CYS A 104 -6.21 1.86 -20.21
N LYS A 105 -5.33 1.06 -19.61
CA LYS A 105 -5.46 -0.41 -19.53
C LYS A 105 -5.68 -0.87 -18.10
N VAL A 106 -6.38 -2.00 -18.00
CA VAL A 106 -6.46 -2.80 -16.78
C VAL A 106 -5.72 -4.11 -17.03
N HIS A 107 -4.75 -4.42 -16.19
CA HIS A 107 -3.97 -5.67 -16.25
C HIS A 107 -4.34 -6.56 -15.08
N LEU A 108 -4.36 -7.87 -15.32
CA LEU A 108 -4.61 -8.89 -14.29
C LEU A 108 -3.37 -9.75 -14.10
N PHE A 109 -2.96 -9.90 -12.84
CA PHE A 109 -1.81 -10.70 -12.43
C PHE A 109 -2.23 -11.72 -11.38
N GLN A 110 -1.53 -12.86 -11.33
CA GLN A 110 -1.69 -13.82 -10.25
C GLN A 110 -1.06 -13.28 -8.96
N TYR A 111 -1.76 -13.41 -7.84
CA TYR A 111 -1.24 -13.12 -6.50
C TYR A 111 -0.54 -14.38 -5.95
N LEU A 112 0.67 -14.36 -5.37
CA LEU A 112 1.62 -13.29 -5.04
C LEU A 112 2.49 -12.87 -6.23
N CYS A 113 2.53 -11.57 -6.52
CA CYS A 113 3.31 -11.00 -7.62
C CYS A 113 4.73 -10.59 -7.16
N ALA A 114 5.42 -11.50 -6.45
CA ALA A 114 6.71 -11.22 -5.80
C ALA A 114 7.94 -11.59 -6.65
N LYS A 115 7.75 -12.13 -7.86
CA LYS A 115 8.84 -12.47 -8.77
C LYS A 115 8.89 -11.46 -9.92
N PRO A 116 10.04 -10.82 -10.19
CA PRO A 116 10.27 -10.15 -11.46
C PRO A 116 10.04 -11.15 -12.61
N LYS A 117 9.60 -10.65 -13.76
CA LYS A 117 9.66 -11.45 -15.01
C LYS A 117 11.11 -11.67 -15.44
#